data_AF-A0A7S1EIQ6-F1
#
_entry.id   AF-A0A7S1EIQ6-F1
#
_cell.length_a   1.000
_cell.length_b   1.000
_cell.length_c   1.000
_cell.angle_alpha   90.00
_cell.angle_beta   90.00
_cell.angle_gamma   90.00
#
_symmetry.space_group_name_H-M   'P 1'
#
loop_
_entity.id
_entity.type
_entity.pdbx_description
1 polymer ?
#
loop_
_entity_poly.entity_id
_entity_poly.type
_entity_poly.pdbx_seq_one_letter_code
_entity_poly.pdbx_strand_id
1 'polypeptide(L)'
;FNQSEAGEEKSDADLGLVEVVALEGVSEGRMEKEMRGIVADLEKSNHWVVRSNALRRMRGLVLGGCVGQSAVFLKTIKGSDVAVHVGHLFTDLRSQMVKEAAEAFACLAQGVGGA
;
A
#
# COMPACT_ATOMS: atom_id res chain seq x y z
N PHE A 1 12.01 9.68 -35.58
CA PHE A 1 12.64 8.51 -34.95
C PHE A 1 12.21 8.47 -33.49
N ASN A 2 11.18 7.68 -33.18
CA ASN A 2 10.77 7.39 -31.80
C ASN A 2 11.84 6.46 -31.21
N GLN A 3 12.62 6.96 -30.26
CA GLN A 3 13.37 6.08 -29.36
C GLN A 3 12.38 5.59 -28.31
N SER A 4 11.94 4.35 -28.47
CA SER A 4 11.26 3.60 -27.42
C SER A 4 12.21 3.49 -26.24
N GLU A 5 11.87 4.14 -25.13
CA GLU A 5 12.45 3.82 -23.84
C GLU A 5 12.03 2.40 -23.50
N ALA A 6 12.96 1.46 -23.65
CA ALA A 6 12.83 0.11 -23.13
C ALA A 6 12.85 0.22 -21.60
N GLY A 7 11.67 0.43 -21.00
CA GLY A 7 11.48 0.19 -19.58
C GLY A 7 11.76 -1.29 -19.34
N GLU A 8 12.84 -1.60 -18.63
CA GLU A 8 13.09 -2.94 -18.12
C GLU A 8 11.85 -3.38 -17.32
N GLU A 9 11.03 -4.25 -17.92
CA GLU A 9 9.97 -4.95 -17.21
C GLU A 9 10.65 -5.85 -16.18
N LYS A 10 10.76 -5.35 -14.94
CA LYS A 10 11.22 -6.17 -13.82
C LYS A 10 10.33 -7.41 -13.75
N SER A 11 10.96 -8.58 -13.84
CA SER A 11 10.29 -9.86 -13.73
C SER A 11 9.60 -9.97 -12.37
N ASP A 12 8.41 -10.59 -12.32
CA ASP A 12 7.70 -10.95 -11.09
C ASP A 12 8.63 -11.64 -10.07
N ALA A 13 9.63 -12.40 -10.55
CA ALA A 13 10.62 -13.09 -9.71
C ALA A 13 11.55 -12.14 -8.95
N ASP A 14 11.83 -10.96 -9.50
CA ASP A 14 12.73 -9.97 -8.91
C ASP A 14 12.03 -9.09 -7.87
N LEU A 15 10.69 -9.07 -7.89
CA LEU A 15 9.87 -8.15 -7.09
C LEU A 15 9.26 -8.74 -5.83
N GLY A 16 9.46 -10.04 -5.57
CA GLY A 16 8.94 -10.88 -4.47
C GLY A 16 8.10 -10.22 -3.37
N LEU A 17 7.04 -10.91 -2.94
CA LEU A 17 6.16 -10.37 -1.91
C LEU A 17 6.91 -10.09 -0.60
N VAL A 18 6.84 -8.85 -0.12
CA VAL A 18 7.45 -8.44 1.15
C VAL A 18 6.69 -9.02 2.33
N GLU A 19 7.37 -9.32 3.42
CA GLU A 19 6.69 -9.76 4.65
C GLU A 19 5.99 -8.58 5.35
N VAL A 20 4.87 -8.86 6.03
CA VAL A 20 4.16 -7.82 6.80
C VAL A 20 4.84 -7.70 8.15
N VAL A 21 5.59 -6.62 8.34
CA VAL A 21 6.30 -6.32 9.60
C VAL A 21 5.72 -5.05 10.21
N ALA A 22 5.44 -5.08 11.52
CA ALA A 22 4.99 -3.90 12.25
C ALA A 22 6.07 -2.79 12.22
N LEU A 23 5.70 -1.59 11.79
CA LEU A 23 6.59 -0.44 11.71
C LEU A 23 6.32 0.52 12.86
N GLU A 24 7.10 0.38 13.93
CA GLU A 24 6.99 1.20 15.15
C GLU A 24 7.88 2.45 15.08
N GLY A 25 7.53 3.50 15.83
CA GLY A 25 8.38 4.67 16.03
C GLY A 25 8.71 5.44 14.74
N VAL A 26 7.84 5.38 13.74
CA VAL A 26 8.05 6.04 12.45
C VAL A 26 7.90 7.55 12.63
N SER A 27 8.97 8.31 12.31
CA SER A 27 8.92 9.77 12.32
C SER A 27 7.94 10.31 11.28
N GLU A 28 7.37 11.50 11.51
CA GLU A 28 6.39 12.09 10.57
C GLU A 28 6.93 12.24 9.15
N GLY A 29 8.18 12.72 8.98
CA GLY A 29 8.79 12.83 7.66
C GLY A 29 8.97 11.49 6.94
N ARG A 30 9.26 10.42 7.69
CA ARG A 30 9.31 9.06 7.14
C ARG A 30 7.90 8.55 6.81
N MET A 31 6.92 8.83 7.67
CA MET A 31 5.50 8.48 7.44
C MET A 31 4.99 9.11 6.14
N GLU A 32 5.25 10.40 5.93
CA GLU A 32 4.86 11.09 4.71
C GLU A 32 5.45 10.44 3.46
N LYS A 33 6.75 10.13 3.49
CA LYS A 33 7.42 9.48 2.37
C LYS A 33 6.84 8.10 2.11
N GLU A 34 6.60 7.31 3.16
CA GLU A 34 6.07 5.96 3.05
C GLU A 34 4.65 5.96 2.49
N MET A 35 3.77 6.81 3.05
CA MET A 35 2.38 6.94 2.60
C MET A 35 2.28 7.43 1.16
N ARG A 36 3.11 8.41 0.75
CA ARG A 36 3.17 8.83 -0.66
C ARG A 36 3.61 7.70 -1.59
N GLY A 37 4.58 6.89 -1.16
CA GLY A 37 5.03 5.72 -1.91
C GLY A 37 3.93 4.67 -2.06
N ILE A 38 3.23 4.35 -0.97
CA ILE A 38 2.08 3.42 -0.98
C ILE A 38 1.00 3.89 -1.95
N VAL A 39 0.61 5.17 -1.89
CA VAL A 39 -0.40 5.75 -2.79
C VAL A 39 0.06 5.64 -4.24
N ALA A 40 1.29 6.05 -4.54
CA ALA A 40 1.84 6.00 -5.89
C ALA A 40 1.86 4.57 -6.44
N ASP A 41 2.23 3.58 -5.62
CA ASP A 41 2.28 2.18 -6.03
C ASP A 41 0.89 1.59 -6.27
N LEU A 42 -0.12 1.99 -5.48
CA LEU A 42 -1.51 1.57 -5.69
C LEU A 42 -2.16 2.24 -6.92
N GLU A 43 -1.83 3.50 -7.17
CA GLU A 43 -2.42 4.30 -8.26
C GLU A 43 -1.75 4.03 -9.61
N LYS A 44 -0.42 4.01 -9.65
CA LYS A 44 0.34 4.10 -10.91
C LYS A 44 0.88 2.77 -11.40
N SER A 45 0.93 1.75 -10.54
CA SER A 45 1.47 0.45 -10.92
C SER A 45 0.39 -0.48 -11.45
N ASN A 46 0.60 -1.03 -12.65
CA ASN A 46 -0.19 -2.15 -13.16
C ASN A 46 0.34 -3.51 -12.67
N HIS A 47 1.51 -3.52 -12.04
CA HIS A 47 2.16 -4.74 -11.59
C HIS A 47 1.57 -5.22 -10.26
N TRP A 48 1.01 -6.43 -10.26
CA TRP A 48 0.26 -6.95 -9.11
C TRP A 48 1.13 -7.11 -7.85
N VAL A 49 2.40 -7.55 -8.00
CA VAL A 49 3.35 -7.66 -6.88
C VAL A 49 3.61 -6.30 -6.21
N VAL A 50 3.79 -5.23 -7.00
CA VAL A 50 4.02 -3.87 -6.48
C VAL A 50 2.81 -3.40 -5.67
N ARG A 51 1.60 -3.58 -6.22
CA ARG A 51 0.35 -3.24 -5.51
C ARG A 51 0.17 -4.07 -4.24
N SER A 52 0.49 -5.37 -4.28
CA SER A 52 0.48 -6.24 -3.08
C SER A 52 1.46 -5.74 -2.01
N ASN A 53 2.68 -5.39 -2.41
CA ASN A 53 3.69 -4.87 -1.49
C ASN A 53 3.28 -3.51 -0.89
N ALA A 54 2.55 -2.67 -1.63
CA ALA A 54 1.96 -1.44 -1.09
C ALA A 54 0.92 -1.74 0.00
N LEU A 55 0.01 -2.70 -0.25
CA LEU A 55 -0.98 -3.14 0.74
C LEU A 55 -0.32 -3.72 2.01
N ARG A 56 0.73 -4.53 1.83
CA ARG A 56 1.48 -5.13 2.93
C ARG A 56 2.23 -4.12 3.78
N ARG A 57 2.89 -3.13 3.16
CA ARG A 57 3.54 -2.02 3.88
C ARG A 57 2.52 -1.19 4.66
N MET A 58 1.36 -0.91 4.06
CA MET A 58 0.26 -0.22 4.74
C MET A 58 -0.20 -0.97 5.99
N ARG A 59 -0.36 -2.30 5.91
CA ARG A 59 -0.64 -3.14 7.09
C ARG A 59 0.46 -3.05 8.14
N GLY A 60 1.73 -3.05 7.72
CA GLY A 60 2.87 -2.86 8.62
C GLY A 60 2.79 -1.56 9.43
N LEU A 61 2.40 -0.45 8.80
CA LEU A 61 2.18 0.82 9.50
C LEU A 61 1.02 0.74 10.49
N VAL A 62 -0.09 0.09 10.11
CA VAL A 62 -1.25 -0.07 11.00
C VAL A 62 -0.89 -0.92 12.22
N LEU A 63 -0.24 -2.07 12.01
CA LEU A 63 0.21 -2.96 13.08
C LEU A 63 1.24 -2.29 14.00
N GLY A 64 2.05 -1.37 13.49
CA GLY A 64 2.99 -0.57 14.28
C GLY A 64 2.34 0.58 15.07
N GLY A 65 1.01 0.68 15.09
CA GLY A 65 0.28 1.70 15.86
C GLY A 65 0.27 3.09 15.21
N CYS A 66 0.70 3.22 13.95
CA CYS A 66 0.83 4.52 13.30
C CYS A 66 -0.51 5.26 13.09
N VAL A 67 -1.64 4.53 13.11
CA VAL A 67 -2.98 5.11 12.95
C VAL A 67 -3.30 6.13 14.04
N GLY A 68 -2.99 5.81 15.30
CA GLY A 68 -3.25 6.70 16.45
C GLY A 68 -2.11 7.68 16.74
N GLN A 69 -0.92 7.44 16.18
CA GLN A 69 0.29 8.22 16.49
C GLN A 69 0.63 9.26 15.42
N SER A 70 0.07 9.15 14.20
CA SER A 70 0.44 10.03 13.09
C SER A 70 -0.77 10.68 12.41
N ALA A 71 -0.86 12.00 12.50
CA ALA A 71 -1.84 12.79 11.77
C ALA A 71 -1.67 12.67 10.24
N VAL A 72 -0.43 12.50 9.76
CA VAL A 72 -0.12 12.30 8.34
C VAL A 72 -0.78 11.03 7.79
N PHE A 73 -0.74 9.94 8.55
CA PHE A 73 -1.36 8.68 8.15
C PHE A 73 -2.86 8.87 7.93
N LEU A 74 -3.56 9.40 8.93
CA LEU A 74 -5.01 9.64 8.86
C LEU A 74 -5.38 10.65 7.78
N LYS A 75 -4.63 11.74 7.65
CA LYS A 75 -4.83 12.75 6.60
C LYS A 75 -4.67 12.13 5.22
N THR A 76 -3.68 11.26 5.03
CA THR A 76 -3.50 10.59 3.74
C THR A 76 -4.64 9.62 3.49
N ILE A 77 -5.01 8.73 4.41
CA ILE A 77 -6.11 7.78 4.21
C ILE A 77 -7.45 8.48 3.92
N LYS A 78 -7.75 9.59 4.61
CA LYS A 78 -8.99 10.36 4.40
C LYS A 78 -8.96 11.26 3.16
N GLY A 79 -7.80 11.81 2.84
CA GLY A 79 -7.63 12.81 1.78
C GLY A 79 -7.12 12.25 0.45
N SER A 80 -6.76 10.96 0.40
CA SER A 80 -6.35 10.28 -0.83
C SER A 80 -7.40 9.29 -1.27
N ASP A 81 -7.36 8.99 -2.56
CA ASP A 81 -8.18 7.96 -3.20
C ASP A 81 -7.71 6.53 -2.83
N VAL A 82 -6.99 6.32 -1.72
CA VAL A 82 -6.56 4.98 -1.27
C VAL A 82 -7.76 4.04 -1.16
N ALA A 83 -8.88 4.50 -0.60
CA ALA A 83 -10.10 3.69 -0.53
C ALA A 83 -10.62 3.30 -1.92
N VAL A 84 -10.54 4.21 -2.90
CA VAL A 84 -10.93 3.96 -4.29
C VAL A 84 -9.98 2.95 -4.94
N HIS A 85 -8.67 3.16 -4.81
CA HIS A 85 -7.66 2.28 -5.39
C HIS A 85 -7.72 0.87 -4.78
N VAL A 86 -7.82 0.75 -3.46
CA VAL A 86 -8.02 -0.55 -2.79
C VAL A 86 -9.36 -1.17 -3.20
N GLY A 87 -10.41 -0.35 -3.35
CA GLY A 87 -11.72 -0.75 -3.84
C GLY A 87 -11.66 -1.45 -5.21
N HIS A 88 -10.90 -0.89 -6.16
CA HIS A 88 -10.71 -1.50 -7.48
C HIS A 88 -10.03 -2.88 -7.40
N LEU A 89 -9.15 -3.12 -6.42
CA LEU A 89 -8.44 -4.39 -6.27
C LEU A 89 -9.37 -5.55 -5.87
N PHE A 90 -10.55 -5.29 -5.31
CA PHE A 90 -11.56 -6.33 -5.05
C PHE A 90 -12.16 -6.93 -6.32
N THR A 91 -11.96 -6.27 -7.47
CA THR A 91 -12.39 -6.75 -8.79
C THR A 91 -11.25 -7.34 -9.62
N ASP A 92 -10.03 -7.43 -9.06
CA ASP A 92 -8.90 -8.03 -9.77
C ASP A 92 -9.14 -9.53 -9.98
N LEU A 93 -8.82 -10.04 -11.18
CA LEU A 93 -8.99 -11.45 -11.54
C LEU A 93 -8.07 -12.37 -10.75
N ARG A 94 -6.99 -11.84 -10.15
CA ARG A 94 -6.07 -12.60 -9.31
C ARG A 94 -6.61 -12.67 -7.90
N SER A 95 -6.99 -13.87 -7.47
CA SER A 95 -7.46 -14.13 -6.10
C SER A 95 -6.49 -13.64 -5.02
N GLN A 96 -5.18 -13.70 -5.29
CA GLN A 96 -4.16 -13.17 -4.38
C GLN A 96 -4.31 -11.66 -4.16
N MET A 97 -4.61 -10.87 -5.19
CA MET A 97 -4.82 -9.42 -5.06
C MET A 97 -6.06 -9.11 -4.23
N VAL A 98 -7.16 -9.85 -4.48
CA VAL A 98 -8.40 -9.71 -3.71
C VAL A 98 -8.16 -10.04 -2.24
N LYS A 99 -7.39 -11.11 -1.96
CA LYS A 99 -7.00 -11.49 -0.60
C LYS A 99 -6.18 -10.39 0.09
N GLU A 100 -5.13 -9.87 -0.56
CA GLU A 100 -4.31 -8.81 0.02
C GLU A 100 -5.13 -7.54 0.28
N ALA A 101 -6.04 -7.17 -0.64
CA ALA A 101 -6.91 -6.02 -0.47
C ALA A 101 -7.88 -6.20 0.71
N ALA A 102 -8.48 -7.38 0.84
CA ALA A 102 -9.35 -7.73 1.95
C ALA A 102 -8.61 -7.67 3.29
N GLU A 103 -7.41 -8.27 3.37
CA GLU A 103 -6.60 -8.26 4.59
C GLU A 103 -6.13 -6.84 4.97
N ALA A 104 -5.75 -6.03 4.00
CA ALA A 104 -5.36 -4.64 4.24
C ALA A 104 -6.54 -3.78 4.71
N PHE A 105 -7.71 -3.95 4.08
CA PHE A 105 -8.93 -3.24 4.47
C PHE A 105 -9.40 -3.63 5.88
N ALA A 106 -9.39 -4.93 6.20
CA ALA A 106 -9.72 -5.41 7.54
C ALA A 106 -8.75 -4.87 8.60
N CYS A 107 -7.45 -4.84 8.30
CA CYS A 107 -6.44 -4.29 9.20
C CYS A 107 -6.65 -2.78 9.42
N LEU A 108 -6.89 -2.01 8.36
CA LEU A 108 -7.22 -0.58 8.47
C LEU A 108 -8.48 -0.35 9.30
N ALA A 109 -9.54 -1.14 9.09
CA ALA A 109 -10.79 -1.02 9.84
C ALA A 109 -10.56 -1.27 11.34
N GLN A 110 -9.74 -2.26 11.70
CA GLN A 110 -9.35 -2.51 13.09
C GLN A 110 -8.53 -1.34 13.67
N GLY A 111 -7.56 -0.83 12.91
CA GLY A 111 -6.70 0.27 13.35
C GLY A 111 -7.45 1.58 13.55
N VAL A 112 -8.39 1.91 12.66
CA VAL A 112 -9.19 3.15 12.73
C VAL A 112 -10.36 3.01 13.71
N GLY A 113 -11.01 1.85 13.79
CA GLY A 113 -12.13 1.63 14.70
C GLY A 113 -11.73 1.44 16.16
N GLY A 114 -10.47 1.11 16.43
CA GLY A 114 -9.91 0.97 17.78
C GLY A 114 -9.09 2.17 18.27
N ALA A 115 -8.86 3.18 17.43
CA ALA A 115 -8.16 4.43 17.78
C ALA A 115 -9.14 5.51 18.24
#